data_AF-A0A0U3MEC1-F1
#
_entry.id   AF-A0A0U3MEC1-F1
#
_cell.length_a   1.000
_cell.length_b   1.000
_cell.length_c   1.000
_cell.angle_alpha   90.00
_cell.angle_beta   90.00
_cell.angle_gamma   90.00
#
_symmetry.space_group_name_H-M   'P 1'
#
loop_
_entity.id
_entity.type
_entity.pdbx_description
1 polymer ?
#
loop_
_entity_poly.entity_id
_entity_poly.type
_entity_poly.pdbx_seq_one_letter_code
_entity_poly.pdbx_strand_id
1 'polypeptide(L)'
;MSTKRDQRIADETLQHDAALMCRVGGCPNPWSVDGPAGRCCSAHAWAQPHQWARITDEQLDAQARRAMRASQEQPKPRKRPMTIDEKRAIGQKLRQAIRQQGGRQWAHKLRDREQRGEKLTEAQRSMWRDALGVHDEPAQAPLVEPAPQAEFDDGPYIADVQDELEAAPW
;
A
#
# COMPACT_ATOMS: atom_id res chain seq x y z
N MET A 1 -3.47 -29.29 -5.70
CA MET A 1 -3.51 -29.68 -7.12
C MET A 1 -4.96 -30.01 -7.45
N SER A 2 -5.61 -29.23 -8.33
CA SER A 2 -7.01 -29.45 -8.72
C SER A 2 -7.13 -30.77 -9.47
N THR A 3 -8.11 -31.61 -9.12
CA THR A 3 -8.24 -32.94 -9.72
C THR A 3 -8.89 -32.84 -11.11
N LYS A 4 -8.68 -33.84 -11.99
CA LYS A 4 -9.38 -33.92 -13.30
C LYS A 4 -10.90 -33.89 -13.17
N ARG A 5 -11.43 -34.30 -12.01
CA ARG A 5 -12.85 -34.21 -11.68
C ARG A 5 -13.26 -32.76 -11.43
N ASP A 6 -12.48 -32.01 -10.65
CA ASP A 6 -12.73 -30.59 -10.37
C ASP A 6 -12.68 -29.77 -11.66
N GLN A 7 -11.75 -30.08 -12.57
CA GLN A 7 -11.67 -29.42 -13.88
C GLN A 7 -12.95 -29.64 -14.69
N ARG A 8 -13.42 -30.90 -14.80
CA ARG A 8 -14.66 -31.22 -15.53
C ARG A 8 -15.89 -30.54 -14.92
N ILE A 9 -16.00 -30.52 -13.59
CA ILE A 9 -17.10 -29.83 -12.90
C ILE A 9 -17.05 -28.32 -13.20
N ALA A 10 -15.85 -27.72 -13.20
CA ALA A 10 -15.70 -26.31 -13.57
C ALA A 10 -16.11 -26.05 -15.02
N ASP A 11 -15.70 -26.91 -15.95
CA ASP A 11 -16.04 -26.79 -17.37
C ASP A 11 -17.56 -26.92 -17.62
N GLU A 12 -18.22 -27.87 -16.95
CA GLU A 12 -19.69 -28.04 -17.00
C GLU A 12 -20.42 -26.80 -16.45
N THR A 13 -19.92 -26.25 -15.33
CA THR A 13 -20.52 -25.04 -14.71
C THR A 13 -20.40 -23.83 -15.64
N LEU A 14 -19.23 -23.61 -16.25
CA LEU A 14 -19.00 -22.52 -17.20
C LEU A 14 -19.93 -22.59 -18.42
N GLN A 15 -20.19 -23.80 -18.92
CA GLN A 15 -21.10 -24.01 -20.07
C GLN A 15 -22.56 -23.73 -19.70
N HIS A 16 -23.00 -24.16 -18.51
CA HIS A 16 -24.35 -23.89 -18.02
C HIS A 16 -24.57 -22.41 -17.72
N ASP A 17 -23.57 -21.71 -17.17
CA ASP A 17 -23.65 -20.28 -16.88
C ASP A 17 -23.79 -19.46 -18.17
N ALA A 18 -23.09 -19.82 -19.23
CA ALA A 18 -23.19 -19.13 -20.52
C ALA A 18 -24.60 -19.21 -21.13
N ALA A 19 -25.30 -20.33 -20.96
CA ALA A 19 -26.67 -20.52 -21.44
C ALA A 19 -27.72 -19.72 -20.63
N LEU A 20 -27.35 -19.23 -19.44
CA LEU A 20 -28.17 -18.39 -18.58
C LEU A 20 -27.94 -16.89 -18.82
N MET A 21 -26.94 -16.52 -19.64
CA MET A 21 -26.65 -15.12 -19.96
C MET A 21 -27.53 -14.57 -21.09
N CYS A 22 -27.68 -13.25 -21.10
CA CYS A 22 -28.29 -12.53 -22.22
C CYS A 22 -27.55 -12.86 -23.53
N ARG A 23 -28.31 -13.12 -24.60
CA ARG A 23 -27.75 -13.38 -25.94
C ARG A 23 -26.94 -12.21 -26.48
N VAL A 24 -27.25 -10.97 -26.08
CA VAL A 24 -26.53 -9.78 -26.54
C VAL A 24 -25.11 -9.80 -25.99
N GLY A 25 -24.14 -9.93 -26.89
CA GLY A 25 -22.72 -10.10 -26.55
C GLY A 25 -22.21 -9.00 -25.61
N GLY A 26 -21.53 -9.41 -24.54
CA GLY A 26 -20.97 -8.49 -23.54
C GLY A 26 -21.95 -8.00 -22.47
N CYS A 27 -23.25 -8.34 -22.55
CA CYS A 27 -24.19 -7.99 -21.51
C CYS A 27 -23.92 -8.84 -20.24
N PRO A 28 -23.73 -8.21 -19.06
CA PRO A 28 -23.41 -8.94 -17.84
C PRO A 28 -24.63 -9.57 -17.15
N ASN A 29 -25.83 -9.35 -17.69
CA ASN A 29 -27.07 -9.78 -17.06
C ASN A 29 -27.52 -11.16 -17.57
N PRO A 30 -28.13 -11.98 -16.69
CA PRO A 30 -28.81 -13.19 -17.14
C PRO A 30 -30.01 -12.83 -18.05
N TRP A 31 -30.36 -13.75 -18.94
CA TRP A 31 -31.58 -13.58 -19.72
C TRP A 31 -32.80 -13.76 -18.81
N SER A 32 -33.87 -13.01 -19.11
CA SER A 32 -35.12 -13.04 -18.34
C SER A 32 -36.36 -13.10 -19.23
N VAL A 33 -36.21 -12.81 -20.52
CA VAL A 33 -37.29 -12.82 -21.51
C VAL A 33 -36.86 -13.71 -22.66
N ASP A 34 -37.73 -14.65 -23.04
CA ASP A 34 -37.61 -15.38 -24.30
C ASP A 34 -38.53 -14.73 -25.33
N GLY A 35 -37.98 -14.38 -26.48
CA GLY A 35 -38.70 -13.61 -27.49
C GLY A 35 -38.17 -13.88 -28.90
N PRO A 36 -38.70 -13.18 -29.92
CA PRO A 36 -38.32 -13.41 -31.32
C PRO A 36 -36.83 -13.10 -31.59
N ALA A 37 -36.20 -12.24 -30.78
CA ALA A 37 -34.77 -11.97 -30.82
C ALA A 37 -33.91 -13.00 -30.06
N GLY A 38 -34.54 -14.03 -29.47
CA GLY A 38 -33.93 -15.02 -28.58
C GLY A 38 -34.03 -14.63 -27.10
N ARG A 39 -33.19 -15.27 -26.29
CA ARG A 39 -33.13 -15.07 -24.84
C ARG A 39 -32.36 -13.81 -24.48
N CYS A 40 -33.06 -12.76 -24.09
CA CYS A 40 -32.49 -11.47 -23.74
C CYS A 40 -32.78 -11.10 -22.28
N CYS A 41 -31.95 -10.22 -21.70
CA CYS A 41 -32.32 -9.55 -20.46
C CYS A 41 -33.46 -8.56 -20.74
N SER A 42 -34.20 -8.17 -19.70
CA SER A 42 -35.33 -7.25 -19.82
C SER A 42 -34.97 -5.91 -20.49
N ALA A 43 -33.75 -5.39 -20.28
CA ALA A 43 -33.31 -4.15 -20.89
C ALA A 43 -33.19 -4.25 -22.43
N HIS A 44 -32.67 -5.38 -22.94
CA HIS A 44 -32.54 -5.59 -24.39
C HIS A 44 -33.83 -6.11 -25.04
N ALA A 45 -34.68 -6.84 -24.31
CA ALA A 45 -35.91 -7.44 -24.84
C ALA A 45 -36.91 -6.41 -25.40
N TRP A 46 -36.95 -5.21 -24.81
CA TRP A 46 -37.88 -4.13 -25.18
C TRP A 46 -37.23 -2.98 -25.98
N ALA A 47 -35.91 -3.04 -26.19
CA ALA A 47 -35.15 -2.01 -26.87
C ALA A 47 -34.95 -2.34 -28.35
N GLN A 48 -34.88 -1.30 -29.18
CA GLN A 48 -34.57 -1.48 -30.60
C GLN A 48 -33.09 -1.90 -30.78
N PRO A 49 -32.74 -2.76 -31.75
CA PRO A 49 -31.38 -3.29 -31.90
C PRO A 49 -30.26 -2.24 -31.99
N HIS A 50 -30.54 -1.08 -32.59
CA HIS A 50 -29.57 0.01 -32.71
C HIS A 50 -29.19 0.65 -31.34
N GLN A 51 -29.99 0.42 -30.30
CA GLN A 51 -29.76 0.94 -28.95
C GLN A 51 -28.98 -0.03 -28.07
N TRP A 52 -28.80 -1.28 -28.52
CA TRP A 52 -28.26 -2.35 -27.68
C TRP A 52 -26.85 -2.09 -27.19
N ALA A 53 -25.98 -1.48 -28.02
CA ALA A 53 -24.61 -1.15 -27.63
C ALA A 53 -24.61 -0.19 -26.43
N ARG A 54 -25.34 0.91 -26.52
CA ARG A 54 -25.50 1.88 -25.43
C ARG A 54 -26.07 1.22 -24.17
N ILE A 55 -27.10 0.38 -24.30
CA ILE A 55 -27.69 -0.33 -23.16
C ILE A 55 -26.67 -1.26 -22.51
N THR A 56 -25.86 -1.97 -23.29
CA THR A 56 -24.79 -2.83 -22.74
C THR A 56 -23.77 -2.01 -21.93
N ASP A 57 -23.34 -0.86 -22.44
CA ASP A 57 -22.43 0.04 -21.71
C ASP A 57 -23.06 0.51 -20.38
N GLU A 58 -24.33 0.92 -20.41
CA GLU A 58 -25.06 1.31 -19.20
C GLU A 58 -25.18 0.15 -18.18
N GLN A 59 -25.35 -1.10 -18.64
CA GLN A 59 -25.37 -2.28 -17.76
C GLN A 59 -24.00 -2.59 -17.16
N LEU A 60 -22.92 -2.46 -17.93
CA LEU A 60 -21.55 -2.66 -17.44
C LEU A 60 -21.21 -1.61 -16.37
N ASP A 61 -21.54 -0.35 -16.63
CA ASP A 61 -21.38 0.74 -15.66
C ASP A 61 -22.18 0.48 -14.38
N ALA A 62 -23.42 0.03 -14.50
CA ALA A 62 -24.24 -0.32 -13.35
C ALA A 62 -23.63 -1.48 -12.54
N GLN A 63 -23.09 -2.50 -13.22
CA GLN A 63 -22.40 -3.60 -12.54
C GLN A 63 -21.14 -3.13 -11.82
N ALA A 64 -20.32 -2.29 -12.46
CA ALA A 64 -19.13 -1.70 -11.84
C ALA A 64 -19.49 -0.88 -10.59
N ARG A 65 -20.55 -0.07 -10.65
CA ARG A 65 -21.04 0.69 -9.49
C ARG A 65 -21.51 -0.21 -8.36
N ARG A 66 -22.24 -1.29 -8.66
CA ARG A 66 -22.67 -2.28 -7.64
C ARG A 66 -21.46 -2.96 -7.00
N ALA A 67 -20.44 -3.33 -7.78
CA ALA A 67 -19.22 -3.95 -7.28
C ALA A 67 -18.43 -2.99 -6.36
N MET A 68 -18.33 -1.71 -6.73
CA MET A 68 -17.71 -0.67 -5.90
C MET A 68 -18.46 -0.45 -4.59
N ARG A 69 -19.80 -0.41 -4.62
CA ARG A 69 -20.61 -0.30 -3.40
C ARG A 69 -20.44 -1.55 -2.52
N ALA A 70 -20.51 -2.74 -3.11
CA ALA A 70 -20.36 -3.99 -2.38
C ALA A 70 -19.00 -4.06 -1.67
N SER A 71 -17.91 -3.62 -2.32
CA SER A 71 -16.57 -3.62 -1.71
C SER A 71 -16.42 -2.61 -0.57
N GLN A 72 -17.14 -1.48 -0.63
CA GLN A 72 -17.18 -0.48 0.45
C GLN A 72 -18.02 -0.96 1.64
N GLU A 73 -19.14 -1.64 1.37
CA GLU A 73 -20.10 -2.10 2.37
C GLU A 73 -19.69 -3.42 3.04
N GLN A 74 -18.70 -4.15 2.53
CA GLN A 74 -18.23 -5.37 3.18
C GLN A 74 -17.71 -5.03 4.59
N PRO A 75 -18.33 -5.56 5.66
CA PRO A 75 -17.84 -5.34 7.00
C PRO A 75 -16.44 -5.94 7.08
N LYS A 76 -15.44 -5.10 7.35
CA LYS A 76 -14.06 -5.58 7.59
C LYS A 76 -14.14 -6.73 8.58
N PRO A 77 -13.59 -7.92 8.27
CA PRO A 77 -13.68 -9.05 9.17
C PRO A 77 -13.14 -8.60 10.52
N ARG A 78 -13.96 -8.74 11.57
CA ARG A 78 -13.58 -8.35 12.94
C ARG A 78 -12.34 -9.17 13.29
N LYS A 79 -11.17 -8.54 13.27
CA LYS A 79 -9.94 -9.19 13.73
C LYS A 79 -10.15 -9.50 15.21
N ARG A 80 -10.03 -10.78 15.58
CA ARG A 80 -10.07 -11.19 16.98
C ARG A 80 -9.02 -10.36 17.75
N PRO A 81 -9.36 -9.77 18.90
CA PRO A 81 -8.36 -9.07 19.70
C PRO A 81 -7.30 -10.10 20.11
N MET A 82 -6.07 -9.85 19.68
CA MET A 82 -4.95 -10.74 19.93
C MET A 82 -4.45 -10.52 21.35
N THR A 83 -4.26 -11.61 22.09
CA THR A 83 -3.67 -11.59 23.44
C THR A 83 -2.22 -11.08 23.40
N ILE A 84 -1.72 -10.62 24.55
CA ILE A 84 -0.33 -10.14 24.66
C ILE A 84 0.66 -11.26 24.32
N ASP A 85 0.36 -12.50 24.73
CA ASP A 85 1.24 -13.65 24.48
C ASP A 85 1.23 -14.08 23.01
N GLU A 86 0.09 -14.02 22.32
CA GLU A 86 0.02 -14.22 20.87
C GLU A 86 0.84 -13.16 20.11
N LYS A 87 0.79 -11.89 20.53
CA LYS A 87 1.63 -10.82 19.94
C LYS A 87 3.11 -11.11 20.15
N ARG A 88 3.51 -11.55 21.35
CA ARG A 88 4.90 -11.94 21.64
C ARG A 88 5.33 -13.13 20.79
N ALA A 89 4.50 -14.16 20.67
CA ALA A 89 4.79 -15.34 19.86
C ALA A 89 4.96 -14.98 18.37
N ILE A 90 4.09 -14.12 17.82
CA ILE A 90 4.24 -13.62 16.45
C ILE A 90 5.52 -12.80 16.29
N GLY A 91 5.83 -11.92 17.24
CA GLY A 91 7.08 -11.15 17.22
C GLY A 91 8.33 -12.02 17.32
N GLN A 92 8.28 -13.14 18.05
CA GLN A 92 9.37 -14.12 18.08
C GLN A 92 9.51 -14.85 16.73
N LYS A 93 8.39 -15.30 16.12
CA LYS A 93 8.39 -15.92 14.79
C LYS A 93 8.93 -14.97 13.72
N LEU A 94 8.55 -13.69 13.77
CA LEU A 94 9.04 -12.68 12.85
C LEU A 94 10.55 -12.46 13.00
N ARG A 95 11.04 -12.32 14.24
CA ARG A 95 12.49 -12.21 14.51
C ARG A 95 13.26 -13.45 14.04
N GLN A 96 12.70 -14.64 14.23
CA GLN A 96 13.30 -15.88 13.76
C GLN A 96 13.37 -15.94 12.23
N ALA A 97 12.29 -15.57 11.54
CA ALA A 97 12.26 -15.53 10.08
C ALA A 97 13.28 -14.52 9.52
N ILE A 98 13.38 -13.33 10.12
CA ILE A 98 14.37 -12.31 9.74
C ILE A 98 15.81 -12.82 9.96
N ARG A 99 16.06 -13.55 11.06
CA ARG A 99 17.37 -14.18 11.31
C ARG A 99 17.69 -15.26 10.27
N GLN A 100 16.71 -16.09 9.91
CA GLN A 100 16.87 -17.19 8.95
C GLN A 100 17.08 -16.71 7.51
N GLN A 101 16.50 -15.58 7.12
CA GLN A 101 16.72 -14.98 5.79
C GLN A 101 18.09 -14.25 5.67
N GLY A 102 18.99 -14.42 6.65
CA GLY A 102 20.31 -13.81 6.61
C GLY A 102 20.22 -12.30 6.88
N GLY A 103 19.82 -11.92 8.09
CA GLY A 103 19.46 -10.55 8.48
C GLY A 103 20.50 -9.44 8.22
N ARG A 104 21.71 -9.76 7.76
CA ARG A 104 22.75 -8.80 7.34
C ARG A 104 23.26 -9.00 5.91
N GLN A 105 22.73 -9.96 5.15
CA GLN A 105 23.14 -10.20 3.76
C GLN A 105 22.86 -8.99 2.87
N TRP A 106 21.75 -8.29 3.11
CA TRP A 106 21.43 -7.05 2.42
C TRP A 106 22.49 -5.96 2.72
N ALA A 107 23.01 -5.89 3.94
CA ALA A 107 24.01 -4.92 4.34
C ALA A 107 25.36 -5.18 3.66
N HIS A 108 25.80 -6.45 3.58
CA HIS A 108 27.00 -6.82 2.81
C HIS A 108 26.85 -6.49 1.32
N LYS A 109 25.70 -6.77 0.72
CA LYS A 109 25.44 -6.41 -0.69
C LYS A 109 25.50 -4.89 -0.93
N LEU A 110 25.02 -4.07 0.01
CA LEU A 110 25.12 -2.62 -0.11
C LEU A 110 26.56 -2.13 0.03
N ARG A 111 27.32 -2.67 0.98
CA ARG A 111 28.77 -2.38 1.10
C ARG A 111 29.51 -2.71 -0.20
N ASP A 112 29.28 -3.88 -0.77
CA ASP A 112 29.98 -4.32 -1.98
C ASP A 112 29.56 -3.50 -3.22
N ARG A 113 28.35 -2.90 -3.22
CA ARG A 113 27.93 -1.92 -4.24
C ARG A 113 28.64 -0.58 -4.06
N GLU A 114 28.78 -0.11 -2.82
CA GLU A 114 29.52 1.12 -2.51
C GLU A 114 30.99 0.99 -2.91
N GLN A 115 31.62 -0.15 -2.59
CA GLN A 115 33.01 -0.43 -2.96
C GLN A 115 33.23 -0.53 -4.47
N ARG A 116 32.20 -0.90 -5.24
CA ARG A 116 32.21 -0.88 -6.70
C ARG A 116 31.94 0.51 -7.30
N GLY A 117 31.74 1.54 -6.47
CA GLY A 117 31.51 2.91 -6.90
C GLY A 117 30.07 3.20 -7.34
N GLU A 118 29.10 2.33 -7.02
CA GLU A 118 27.69 2.61 -7.28
C GLU A 118 27.19 3.74 -6.35
N LYS A 119 26.41 4.68 -6.88
CA LYS A 119 25.81 5.76 -6.09
C LYS A 119 24.73 5.21 -5.17
N LEU A 120 25.02 5.18 -3.87
CA LEU A 120 24.06 4.86 -2.82
C LEU A 120 23.56 6.15 -2.16
N THR A 121 22.29 6.14 -1.75
CA THR A 121 21.72 7.24 -0.96
C THR A 121 22.38 7.30 0.42
N GLU A 122 22.37 8.47 1.06
CA GLU A 122 22.90 8.65 2.42
C GLU A 122 22.24 7.69 3.42
N ALA A 123 20.91 7.55 3.34
CA ALA A 123 20.17 6.62 4.17
C ALA A 123 20.61 5.16 3.98
N GLN A 124 20.85 4.72 2.74
CA GLN A 124 21.33 3.35 2.49
C GLN A 124 22.73 3.12 3.06
N ARG A 125 23.62 4.12 2.97
CA ARG A 125 24.98 4.05 3.51
C ARG A 125 24.98 3.96 5.04
N SER A 126 24.24 4.83 5.71
CA SER A 126 24.05 4.78 7.16
C SER A 126 23.43 3.44 7.59
N MET A 127 22.36 2.98 6.93
CA MET A 127 21.68 1.73 7.31
C MET A 127 22.59 0.50 7.25
N TRP A 128 23.39 0.32 6.20
CA TRP A 128 24.25 -0.86 6.13
C TRP A 128 25.45 -0.77 7.09
N ARG A 129 25.99 0.43 7.31
CA ARG A 129 27.06 0.69 8.28
C ARG A 129 26.61 0.40 9.71
N ASP A 130 25.44 0.89 10.11
CA ASP A 130 24.83 0.60 11.41
C ASP A 130 24.54 -0.90 11.57
N ALA A 131 24.05 -1.56 10.51
CA ALA A 131 23.78 -2.99 10.54
C ALA A 131 25.05 -3.86 10.69
N LEU A 132 26.21 -3.39 10.18
CA LEU A 132 27.50 -4.07 10.30
C LEU A 132 28.35 -3.57 11.48
N GLY A 133 27.95 -2.50 12.17
CA GLY A 133 28.74 -1.87 13.24
C GLY A 133 30.00 -1.16 12.74
N VAL A 134 30.03 -0.77 11.47
CA VAL A 134 31.14 -0.01 10.87
C VAL A 134 30.78 1.46 10.98
N HIS A 135 31.01 2.03 12.15
CA HIS A 135 31.01 3.48 12.29
C HIS A 135 32.37 3.97 11.79
N ASP A 136 32.39 4.88 10.81
CA ASP A 136 33.57 5.69 10.61
C ASP A 136 33.74 6.48 11.91
N GLU A 137 34.69 6.06 12.75
CA GLU A 137 35.14 6.88 13.87
C GLU A 137 35.55 8.20 13.21
N PRO A 138 34.83 9.32 13.49
CA PRO A 138 35.12 10.56 12.81
C PRO A 138 36.59 10.84 13.09
N ALA A 139 37.40 10.87 12.03
CA ALA A 139 38.84 11.12 12.12
C ALA A 139 39.02 12.27 13.11
N GLN A 140 39.59 11.94 14.27
CA GLN A 140 39.70 12.82 15.41
C GLN A 140 40.31 14.11 14.86
N ALA A 141 39.49 15.17 14.77
CA ALA A 141 39.94 16.44 14.25
C ALA A 141 41.19 16.80 15.07
N PRO A 142 42.31 17.20 14.43
CA PRO A 142 43.49 17.59 15.18
C PRO A 142 43.03 18.60 16.22
N LEU A 143 43.39 18.36 17.48
CA LEU A 143 43.17 19.27 18.60
C LEU A 143 43.69 20.65 18.17
N VAL A 144 42.81 21.48 17.64
CA VAL A 144 43.07 22.91 17.47
C VAL A 144 43.08 23.42 18.89
N GLU A 145 44.28 23.77 19.37
CA GLU A 145 44.43 24.48 20.64
C GLU A 145 43.41 25.61 20.67
N PRO A 146 42.58 25.72 21.73
CA PRO A 146 41.63 26.81 21.82
C PRO A 146 42.41 28.12 21.76
N ALA A 147 42.08 28.96 20.79
CA ALA A 147 42.60 30.32 20.70
C ALA A 147 42.46 31.02 22.06
N PRO A 148 43.45 31.83 22.49
CA PRO A 148 43.40 32.50 23.77
C PRO A 148 42.09 33.27 23.89
N GLN A 149 41.37 33.00 24.98
CA GLN A 149 40.11 33.67 25.29
C GLN A 149 40.35 35.17 25.31
N ALA A 150 39.79 35.88 24.34
CA ALA A 150 39.68 37.32 24.42
C ALA A 150 38.81 37.64 25.64
N GLU A 151 39.41 38.32 26.61
CA GLU A 151 38.76 38.84 27.79
C GLU A 151 37.56 39.68 27.33
N PHE A 152 36.35 39.14 27.53
CA PHE A 152 35.12 39.90 27.35
C PHE A 152 35.06 40.90 28.51
N ASP A 153 35.39 42.15 28.21
CA ASP A 153 35.22 43.29 29.09
C ASP A 153 33.71 43.45 29.36
N ASP A 154 33.29 43.16 30.60
CA ASP A 154 31.92 43.31 31.10
C ASP A 154 31.52 44.79 31.12
N GLY A 155 31.18 45.32 29.95
CA GLY A 155 30.53 46.62 29.81
C GLY A 155 29.11 46.59 30.43
N PRO A 156 28.64 47.71 31.00
CA PRO A 156 27.45 47.72 31.83
C PRO A 156 26.18 47.34 31.04
N TYR A 157 25.54 46.28 31.54
CA TYR A 157 24.23 45.77 31.14
C TYR A 157 23.16 46.88 31.21
N ILE A 158 22.70 47.35 30.06
CA ILE A 158 21.53 48.24 29.96
C ILE A 158 20.29 47.37 30.19
N ALA A 159 19.83 47.29 31.43
CA ALA A 159 18.47 46.91 31.74
C ALA A 159 17.57 48.10 31.41
N ASP A 160 16.69 47.97 30.41
CA ASP A 160 15.37 48.64 30.33
C ASP A 160 14.80 48.51 28.91
N VAL A 161 14.17 47.38 28.60
CA VAL A 161 13.08 47.34 27.59
C VAL A 161 12.06 46.27 28.03
N GLN A 162 11.27 46.60 29.04
CA GLN A 162 10.01 45.93 29.34
C GLN A 162 8.97 47.02 29.61
N ASP A 163 8.38 47.56 28.55
CA ASP A 163 7.00 48.03 28.62
C ASP A 163 6.41 48.11 27.21
N GLU A 164 5.08 48.02 27.14
CA GLU A 164 4.22 48.17 25.96
C GLU A 164 4.10 46.95 25.04
N LEU A 165 3.25 45.99 25.43
CA LEU A 165 2.36 45.29 24.49
C LEU A 165 1.19 44.59 25.22
N GLU A 166 0.47 45.32 26.09
CA GLU A 166 -0.85 44.91 26.57
C GLU A 166 -1.84 46.09 26.53
N ALA A 167 -2.43 46.34 25.36
CA ALA A 167 -3.72 47.01 25.25
C ALA A 167 -4.30 46.86 23.83
N ALA A 168 -5.08 45.80 23.61
CA ALA A 168 -6.12 45.80 22.59
C ALA A 168 -7.33 45.02 23.12
N PRO A 169 -8.40 45.71 23.54
CA PRO A 169 -9.67 45.07 23.84
C PRO A 169 -10.53 44.94 22.56
N TRP A 170 -11.16 43.76 22.45
CA TRP A 170 -12.26 43.30 21.57
C TRP A 170 -12.07 43.26 20.05
#